data_AF-A0A7G8BZS3-F1
#
_entry.id   AF-A0A7G8BZS3-F1
#
_cell.length_a   1.000
_cell.length_b   1.000
_cell.length_c   1.000
_cell.angle_alpha   90.00
_cell.angle_beta   90.00
_cell.angle_gamma   90.00
#
_symmetry.space_group_name_H-M   'P 1'
#
loop_
_entity.id
_entity.type
_entity.pdbx_description
1 polymer ?
#
loop_
_entity_poly.entity_id
_entity_poly.type
_entity_poly.pdbx_seq_one_letter_code
_entity_poly.pdbx_strand_id
1 'polypeptide(L)'
;MTSHHSKSNSLSCAEFQEQLPDLFAANPAGITENPTLHEHLTTCENCSALVRDLQYIADQARQLLQPTHEPSDNVWKRIQQGIEAEGQDYAVKSGEK
;
A
#
# COMPACT_ATOMS: atom_id res chain seq x y z
N MET A 1 17.20 -11.75 24.33
CA MET A 1 17.50 -11.24 22.97
C MET A 1 17.86 -9.77 23.13
N THR A 2 19.14 -9.49 23.29
CA THR A 2 19.64 -8.15 23.64
C THR A 2 19.78 -7.32 22.37
N SER A 3 18.98 -6.26 22.26
CA SER A 3 19.08 -5.23 21.21
C SER A 3 20.51 -4.66 21.16
N HIS A 4 21.21 -4.91 20.07
CA HIS A 4 22.51 -4.31 19.81
C HIS A 4 22.30 -2.86 19.34
N HIS A 5 22.26 -1.94 20.29
CA HIS A 5 22.42 -0.51 20.05
C HIS A 5 23.93 -0.22 19.95
N SER A 6 24.53 -0.43 18.78
CA SER A 6 25.95 -0.09 18.56
C SER A 6 26.08 1.42 18.33
N LYS A 7 26.42 2.15 19.39
CA LYS A 7 26.85 3.56 19.34
C LYS A 7 28.24 3.63 18.69
N SER A 8 28.31 4.09 17.45
CA SER A 8 29.60 4.35 16.77
C SER A 8 29.47 5.35 15.61
N ASN A 9 29.09 6.63 15.85
CA ASN A 9 28.98 7.69 14.81
C ASN A 9 28.14 7.35 13.55
N SER A 10 27.54 6.17 13.52
CA SER A 10 26.72 5.61 12.48
C SER A 10 25.28 5.81 12.87
N LEU A 11 24.50 6.34 11.94
CA LEU A 11 23.04 6.51 12.03
C LEU A 11 22.38 5.29 12.70
N SER A 12 21.52 5.52 13.70
CA SER A 12 20.77 4.45 14.35
C SER A 12 19.60 3.96 13.49
N CYS A 13 19.10 2.76 13.75
CA CYS A 13 17.95 2.23 13.03
C CYS A 13 16.68 3.09 13.21
N ALA A 14 16.51 3.72 14.37
CA ALA A 14 15.36 4.59 14.63
C ALA A 14 15.45 5.87 13.77
N GLU A 15 16.59 6.55 13.81
CA GLU A 15 16.85 7.76 12.99
C GLU A 15 16.78 7.47 11.48
N PHE A 16 17.17 6.26 11.07
CA PHE A 16 16.99 5.78 9.69
C PHE A 16 15.51 5.63 9.34
N GLN A 17 14.74 4.95 10.20
CA GLN A 17 13.32 4.67 9.94
C GLN A 17 12.45 5.92 9.92
N GLU A 18 12.81 6.95 10.70
CA GLU A 18 12.13 8.26 10.65
C GLU A 18 12.25 8.95 9.29
N GLN A 19 13.32 8.67 8.54
CA GLN A 19 13.57 9.23 7.20
C GLN A 19 12.98 8.39 6.06
N LEU A 20 12.45 7.20 6.35
CA LEU A 20 11.88 6.31 5.32
C LEU A 20 10.73 6.94 4.53
N PRO A 21 9.76 7.67 5.15
CA PRO A 21 8.67 8.28 4.39
C PRO A 21 9.18 9.25 3.32
N ASP A 22 10.13 10.11 3.67
CA ASP A 22 10.72 11.08 2.75
C ASP A 22 11.57 10.38 1.67
N LEU A 23 12.30 9.33 2.05
CA LEU A 23 13.08 8.52 1.12
C LEU A 23 12.20 7.88 0.05
N PHE A 24 11.07 7.28 0.43
CA PHE A 24 10.12 6.67 -0.51
C PHE A 24 9.30 7.71 -1.29
N ALA A 25 9.07 8.89 -0.72
CA ALA A 25 8.43 10.01 -1.43
C ALA A 25 9.35 10.56 -2.54
N ALA A 26 10.65 10.66 -2.27
CA ALA A 26 11.65 11.09 -3.26
C ALA A 26 11.91 10.00 -4.31
N ASN A 27 12.03 8.74 -3.88
CA ASN A 27 12.26 7.60 -4.77
C ASN A 27 11.47 6.36 -4.31
N PRO A 28 10.40 5.97 -5.04
CA PRO A 28 9.60 4.79 -4.74
C PRO A 28 10.31 3.45 -4.87
N ALA A 29 11.60 3.44 -5.28
CA ALA A 29 12.47 2.27 -5.33
C ALA A 29 13.29 2.06 -4.04
N GLY A 30 13.17 2.96 -3.04
CA GLY A 30 13.93 2.85 -1.80
C GLY A 30 15.43 3.18 -1.95
N ILE A 31 15.83 3.81 -3.06
CA ILE A 31 17.22 4.17 -3.35
C ILE A 31 17.50 5.57 -2.84
N THR A 32 18.61 5.71 -2.10
CA THR A 32 19.05 6.98 -1.54
C THR A 32 20.41 7.39 -2.09
N GLU A 33 20.56 8.67 -2.43
CA GLU A 33 21.85 9.30 -2.78
C GLU A 33 22.59 9.80 -1.53
N ASN A 34 21.93 9.74 -0.36
CA ASN A 34 22.54 10.16 0.88
C ASN A 34 23.55 9.08 1.35
N PRO A 35 24.84 9.42 1.47
CA PRO A 35 25.89 8.44 1.77
C PRO A 35 25.71 7.80 3.14
N THR A 36 25.16 8.50 4.14
CA THR A 36 24.98 7.95 5.49
C THR A 36 23.82 6.96 5.55
N LEU A 37 22.72 7.24 4.84
CA LEU A 37 21.60 6.32 4.69
C LEU A 37 22.00 5.07 3.90
N HIS A 38 22.79 5.26 2.84
CA HIS A 38 23.33 4.15 2.04
C HIS A 38 24.24 3.25 2.89
N GLU A 39 25.18 3.83 3.63
CA GLU A 39 26.06 3.09 4.54
C GLU A 39 25.25 2.27 5.56
N HIS A 40 24.22 2.87 6.17
CA HIS A 40 23.34 2.15 7.10
C HIS A 40 22.64 0.96 6.43
N LEU A 41 22.15 1.11 5.19
CA LEU A 41 21.53 0.01 4.44
C LEU A 41 22.51 -1.11 4.09
N THR A 42 23.78 -0.79 3.85
CA THR A 42 24.80 -1.82 3.58
C THR A 42 25.28 -2.55 4.83
N THR A 43 25.14 -1.94 6.01
CA THR A 43 25.68 -2.45 7.28
C THR A 43 24.61 -3.05 8.20
N CYS A 44 23.34 -2.62 8.07
CA CYS A 44 22.23 -3.07 8.89
C CYS A 44 21.25 -3.95 8.09
N GLU A 45 21.36 -5.26 8.25
CA GLU A 45 20.49 -6.22 7.56
C GLU A 45 19.00 -6.07 7.93
N ASN A 46 18.69 -5.65 9.15
CA ASN A 46 17.29 -5.44 9.55
C ASN A 46 16.64 -4.28 8.79
N CYS A 47 17.36 -3.17 8.60
CA CYS A 47 16.87 -2.02 7.84
C CYS A 47 16.88 -2.30 6.33
N SER A 48 17.85 -3.07 5.82
CA SER A 48 17.88 -3.49 4.42
C SER A 48 16.68 -4.41 4.07
N ALA A 49 16.33 -5.34 4.97
CA ALA A 49 15.15 -6.19 4.84
C ALA A 49 13.86 -5.34 4.90
N LEU A 50 13.76 -4.41 5.84
CA LEU A 50 12.61 -3.52 5.95
C LEU A 50 12.36 -2.70 4.66
N VAL A 51 13.41 -2.10 4.08
CA VAL A 51 13.27 -1.35 2.82
C VAL A 51 12.81 -2.25 1.68
N ARG A 52 13.31 -3.48 1.61
CA ARG A 52 12.88 -4.46 0.59
C ARG A 52 11.41 -4.85 0.74
N ASP A 53 10.94 -5.04 1.98
CA ASP A 53 9.54 -5.36 2.25
C ASP A 53 8.62 -4.18 1.91
N LEU A 54 9.01 -2.96 2.27
CA LEU A 54 8.26 -1.75 1.90
C LEU A 54 8.21 -1.56 0.39
N GLN A 55 9.32 -1.82 -0.32
CA GLN A 55 9.37 -1.80 -1.77
C GLN A 55 8.39 -2.81 -2.38
N TYR A 56 8.41 -4.04 -1.88
CA TYR A 56 7.53 -5.09 -2.32
C TYR A 56 6.05 -4.71 -2.13
N ILE A 57 5.69 -4.18 -0.95
CA ILE A 57 4.33 -3.71 -0.68
C ILE A 57 3.93 -2.62 -1.69
N ALA A 58 4.81 -1.65 -1.96
CA ALA A 58 4.53 -0.58 -2.91
C ALA A 58 4.33 -1.13 -4.34
N ASP A 59 5.12 -2.12 -4.75
CA ASP A 59 4.97 -2.80 -6.04
C ASP A 59 3.64 -3.56 -6.14
N GLN A 60 3.26 -4.29 -5.09
CA GLN A 60 1.97 -4.98 -5.05
C GLN A 60 0.80 -3.99 -5.07
N ALA A 61 0.87 -2.91 -4.30
CA ALA A 61 -0.15 -1.87 -4.28
C ALA A 61 -0.33 -1.22 -5.66
N ARG A 62 0.75 -0.96 -6.39
CA ARG A 62 0.68 -0.45 -7.78
C ARG A 62 -0.07 -1.39 -8.72
N GLN A 63 0.07 -2.71 -8.55
CA GLN A 63 -0.66 -3.68 -9.37
C GLN A 63 -2.17 -3.64 -9.09
N LEU A 64 -2.56 -3.38 -7.84
CA LEU A 64 -3.97 -3.22 -7.44
C LEU A 64 -4.57 -1.88 -7.88
N LEU A 65 -3.73 -0.85 -8.04
CA LEU A 65 -4.12 0.48 -8.51
C LEU A 65 -4.10 0.62 -10.05
N GLN A 66 -3.79 -0.46 -10.79
CA GLN A 66 -4.09 -0.52 -12.21
C GLN A 66 -5.56 -0.14 -12.40
N PRO A 67 -5.92 0.63 -13.44
CA PRO A 67 -7.25 1.16 -13.58
C PRO A 67 -8.25 0.01 -13.50
N THR A 68 -8.91 -0.08 -12.35
CA THR A 68 -10.14 -0.84 -12.20
C THR A 68 -11.01 -0.25 -13.28
N HIS A 69 -11.23 -1.00 -14.37
CA HIS A 69 -12.11 -0.57 -15.44
C HIS A 69 -13.48 -0.39 -14.79
N GLU A 70 -13.77 0.84 -14.37
CA GLU A 70 -15.05 1.17 -13.78
C GLU A 70 -16.08 0.89 -14.87
N PRO A 71 -17.07 0.02 -14.59
CA PRO A 71 -18.03 -0.32 -15.61
C PRO A 71 -18.76 0.96 -16.02
N SER A 72 -19.07 1.10 -17.31
CA SER A 72 -19.70 2.31 -17.84
C SER A 72 -20.98 2.67 -17.07
N ASP A 73 -21.34 3.96 -17.05
CA ASP A 73 -22.59 4.44 -16.43
C ASP A 73 -23.83 3.66 -16.87
N ASN A 74 -23.86 3.19 -18.13
CA ASN A 74 -24.95 2.36 -18.65
C ASN A 74 -25.07 1.00 -17.94
N VAL A 75 -23.95 0.38 -17.58
CA VAL A 75 -23.94 -0.88 -16.82
C VAL A 75 -24.49 -0.63 -15.43
N TRP A 76 -24.05 0.44 -14.76
CA TRP A 76 -24.58 0.82 -13.43
C TRP A 76 -26.07 1.11 -13.47
N LYS A 77 -26.53 1.86 -14.47
CA LYS A 77 -27.95 2.16 -14.66
C LYS A 77 -28.78 0.88 -14.85
N ARG A 78 -28.27 -0.10 -15.60
CA ARG A 78 -28.95 -1.39 -15.79
C ARG A 78 -28.98 -2.23 -14.52
N ILE A 79 -27.90 -2.23 -13.74
CA ILE A 79 -27.87 -2.90 -12.43
C ILE A 79 -28.93 -2.29 -11.50
N GLN A 80 -28.98 -0.96 -11.41
CA GLN A 80 -29.99 -0.26 -10.61
C GLN A 80 -31.42 -0.62 -11.04
N GLN A 81 -31.71 -0.58 -12.35
CA GLN A 81 -33.02 -0.94 -12.89
C GLN A 81 -33.41 -2.40 -12.58
N GLY A 82 -32.45 -3.33 -12.64
CA GLY A 82 -32.67 -4.73 -12.29
C GLY A 82 -33.05 -4.90 -10.82
N ILE A 83 -32.33 -4.23 -9.92
CA ILE A 83 -32.61 -4.25 -8.47
C ILE A 83 -33.99 -3.65 -8.17
N GLU A 84 -34.36 -2.55 -8.83
CA GLU A 84 -35.68 -1.93 -8.68
C GLU A 84 -36.82 -2.84 -9.19
N ALA A 85 -36.59 -3.59 -10.27
CA ALA A 85 -37.57 -4.51 -10.83
C ALA A 85 -37.80 -5.76 -9.95
N GLU A 86 -36.72 -6.38 -9.46
CA GLU A 86 -36.82 -7.46 -8.45
C GLU A 86 -37.43 -6.93 -7.14
N GLY A 87 -37.03 -5.70 -6.77
CA GLY A 87 -37.72 -4.72 -5.92
C GLY A 87 -39.22 -4.87 -5.85
N GLN A 88 -39.81 -4.69 -7.01
CA GLN A 88 -41.25 -4.65 -7.19
C GLN A 88 -41.85 -6.05 -7.20
N ASP A 89 -41.12 -7.04 -7.73
CA ASP A 89 -41.55 -8.45 -7.76
C ASP A 89 -41.66 -9.06 -6.35
N TYR A 90 -40.75 -8.73 -5.42
CA TYR A 90 -40.88 -9.17 -4.02
C TYR A 90 -41.99 -8.43 -3.25
N ALA A 91 -42.26 -7.16 -3.59
CA ALA A 91 -43.30 -6.37 -2.96
C ALA A 91 -44.71 -6.82 -3.38
N VAL A 92 -44.88 -7.17 -4.66
CA VAL A 92 -46.13 -7.73 -5.20
C VAL A 92 -46.41 -9.12 -4.60
N LYS A 93 -45.39 -9.98 -4.48
CA LYS A 93 -45.54 -11.33 -3.88
C LYS A 93 -45.88 -11.32 -2.38
N SER A 94 -45.61 -10.21 -1.68
CA SER A 94 -45.91 -10.08 -0.24
C SER A 94 -47.30 -9.52 0.06
N GLY A 95 -47.99 -8.96 -0.94
CA GLY A 95 -49.33 -8.39 -0.82
C GLY A 95 -50.47 -9.32 -1.26
N GLU A 96 -50.14 -10.49 -1.80
CA GLU A 96 -51.12 -11.48 -2.28
C GLU A 96 -51.36 -12.55 -1.21
N LYS A 97 -52.01 -12.15 -0.10
CA LYS A 97 -52.58 -13.07 0.89
C LYS A 97 -53.83 -12.52 1.55
#